data_AF-A8Q1W7-F1
#
_entry.id   AF-A8Q1W7-F1
#
_cell.length_a   1.000
_cell.length_b   1.000
_cell.length_c   1.000
_cell.angle_alpha   90.00
_cell.angle_beta   90.00
_cell.angle_gamma   90.00
#
_symmetry.space_group_name_H-M   'P 1'
#
loop_
_entity.id
_entity.type
_entity.pdbx_description
1 polymer ?
#
loop_
_entity_poly.entity_id
_entity_poly.type
_entity_poly.pdbx_seq_one_letter_code
_entity_poly.pdbx_strand_id
1 'polypeptide(L)'
;MWWLTRLLHEQCEVVFCPSESTRRMLQARGIQRIAIWGRGVDTEMFHPQARDENLRAGWGCKPKSQELLNTLHDQAMSSLEQSKGLSAEEAFIRTPDTFPVSEFSPPPAYESVCDVPPLPGAHFALPPPVVAGPSMAETPKLSGVDNDSKAVVLFVGRISWEKNIRLLVEAFRLLPASVKENAKLVVVGDGPARAELTRLCQKYGLDAAFMGHQKGQRLASMYASSSIFAFPSFTETFGQVVLEALASGLPVVGLHAEGTSDLICHGITGLLMDTIRATSTNQTKSKGVSGMSSATAAAAAAAAAAASAATATAAAAAAAVSSSTSSASSASSQPPVTGSSRHASLTNRLRESTASNDCLPLSASSGRAVPMAASSTLKPGLPSPIPSVKEFASLMSVGTQTFHQCAQAYSILLERLIRDRTLRATMGQRAQQYASNKTWWDAMEAPVRGYEEAIARAGQTNLTDAELEALRNAQRKIAPLSGPIVTTIVILYLAFFVLLWTYLL
;
A
#
# COMPACT_ATOMS: atom_id res chain seq x y z
N MET A 1 9.34 0.26 -31.66
CA MET A 1 8.69 -0.35 -30.47
C MET A 1 7.18 -0.18 -30.49
N TRP A 2 6.62 1.02 -30.32
CA TRP A 2 5.15 1.22 -30.21
C TRP A 2 4.32 0.68 -31.38
N TRP A 3 4.81 0.77 -32.62
CA TRP A 3 4.15 0.18 -33.78
C TRP A 3 3.96 -1.35 -33.62
N LEU A 4 5.02 -2.06 -33.23
CA LEU A 4 4.97 -3.50 -33.01
C LEU A 4 4.03 -3.85 -31.85
N THR A 5 4.11 -3.09 -30.76
CA THR A 5 3.19 -3.24 -29.62
C THR A 5 1.73 -3.07 -30.07
N ARG A 6 1.43 -2.07 -30.90
CA ARG A 6 0.06 -1.87 -31.41
C ARG A 6 -0.39 -3.03 -32.29
N LEU A 7 0.43 -3.45 -33.25
CA LEU A 7 0.14 -4.55 -34.16
C LEU A 7 -0.12 -5.88 -33.43
N LEU A 8 0.60 -6.11 -32.34
CA LEU A 8 0.39 -7.26 -31.46
C LEU A 8 -0.94 -7.20 -30.73
N HIS A 9 -1.23 -6.08 -30.06
CA HIS A 9 -2.43 -5.92 -29.24
C HIS A 9 -3.71 -5.76 -30.09
N GLU A 10 -3.61 -5.30 -31.33
CA GLU A 10 -4.71 -5.25 -32.30
C GLU A 10 -5.27 -6.65 -32.64
N GLN A 11 -4.53 -7.72 -32.37
CA GLN A 11 -5.00 -9.11 -32.55
C GLN A 11 -5.70 -9.68 -31.32
N CYS A 12 -5.62 -8.99 -30.17
CA CYS A 12 -6.26 -9.43 -28.95
C CYS A 12 -7.73 -8.97 -28.90
N GLU A 13 -8.64 -9.86 -28.49
CA GLU A 13 -10.04 -9.52 -28.24
C GLU A 13 -10.19 -8.57 -27.05
N VAL A 14 -9.36 -8.75 -26.03
CA VAL A 14 -9.30 -7.90 -24.83
C VAL A 14 -7.84 -7.67 -24.47
N VAL A 15 -7.51 -6.42 -24.16
CA VAL A 15 -6.18 -6.00 -23.67
C VAL A 15 -6.32 -5.57 -22.22
N PHE A 16 -5.68 -6.27 -21.30
CA PHE A 16 -5.71 -5.89 -19.89
C PHE A 16 -4.59 -4.92 -19.54
N CYS A 17 -4.92 -3.94 -18.70
CA CYS A 17 -3.92 -3.05 -18.12
C CYS A 17 -4.19 -2.86 -16.61
N PRO A 18 -3.15 -2.57 -15.81
CA PRO A 18 -3.23 -2.63 -14.35
C PRO A 18 -3.94 -1.44 -13.71
N SER A 19 -4.08 -0.32 -14.42
CA SER A 19 -4.64 0.90 -13.87
C SER A 19 -5.21 1.83 -14.93
N GLU A 20 -6.02 2.79 -14.48
CA GLU A 20 -6.63 3.78 -15.34
C GLU A 20 -5.60 4.74 -15.96
N SER A 21 -4.53 5.09 -15.25
CA SER A 21 -3.42 5.84 -15.86
C SER A 21 -2.80 5.09 -17.03
N THR A 22 -2.53 3.78 -16.88
CA THR A 22 -2.00 2.95 -17.96
C THR A 22 -3.00 2.83 -19.10
N ARG A 23 -4.30 2.68 -18.82
CA ARG A 23 -5.34 2.68 -19.86
C ARG A 23 -5.27 3.95 -20.71
N ARG A 24 -5.27 5.13 -20.09
CA ARG A 24 -5.21 6.42 -20.82
C ARG A 24 -3.94 6.53 -21.67
N MET A 25 -2.80 6.10 -21.13
CA MET A 25 -1.53 6.05 -21.87
C MET A 25 -1.64 5.14 -23.10
N LEU A 26 -2.18 3.93 -22.96
CA LEU A 26 -2.33 2.97 -24.06
C LEU A 26 -3.34 3.48 -25.12
N GLN A 27 -4.44 4.09 -24.68
CA GLN A 27 -5.43 4.72 -25.57
C GLN A 27 -4.82 5.86 -26.39
N ALA A 28 -4.01 6.72 -25.77
CA ALA A 28 -3.28 7.79 -26.47
C ALA A 28 -2.28 7.25 -27.50
N ARG A 29 -1.86 5.97 -27.37
CA ARG A 29 -1.01 5.25 -28.34
C ARG A 29 -1.80 4.49 -29.40
N GLY A 30 -3.13 4.59 -29.38
CA GLY A 30 -4.03 3.95 -30.35
C GLY A 30 -4.33 2.48 -30.05
N ILE A 31 -4.03 1.99 -28.84
CA ILE A 31 -4.44 0.64 -28.43
C ILE A 31 -5.90 0.70 -27.98
N GLN A 32 -6.71 -0.22 -28.49
CA GLN A 32 -8.15 -0.29 -28.24
C GLN A 32 -8.51 -1.55 -27.43
N ARG A 33 -9.79 -1.72 -27.07
CA ARG A 33 -10.31 -2.88 -26.32
C ARG A 33 -9.62 -3.10 -24.97
N ILE A 34 -9.37 -2.00 -24.25
CA ILE A 34 -8.60 -2.03 -23.00
C ILE A 34 -9.52 -2.20 -21.78
N ALA A 35 -9.37 -3.33 -21.10
CA ALA A 35 -10.00 -3.60 -19.80
C ALA A 35 -9.04 -3.30 -18.64
N ILE A 36 -9.58 -2.92 -17.48
CA ILE A 36 -8.79 -2.82 -16.25
C ILE A 36 -8.72 -4.19 -15.63
N TRP A 37 -7.50 -4.71 -15.51
CA TRP A 37 -7.21 -5.78 -14.56
C TRP A 37 -6.63 -5.13 -13.31
N GLY A 38 -7.54 -4.83 -12.37
CA GLY A 38 -7.19 -4.21 -11.11
C GLY A 38 -6.28 -5.10 -10.27
N ARG A 39 -5.79 -4.53 -9.18
CA ARG A 39 -4.87 -5.22 -8.28
C ARG A 39 -5.60 -5.57 -7.01
N GLY A 40 -5.28 -6.74 -6.48
CA GLY A 40 -5.83 -7.24 -5.24
C GLY A 40 -4.77 -7.37 -4.16
N VAL A 41 -5.21 -7.27 -2.91
CA VAL A 41 -4.40 -7.51 -1.71
C VAL A 41 -5.01 -8.64 -0.88
N ASP A 42 -4.15 -9.38 -0.20
CA ASP A 42 -4.55 -10.35 0.83
C ASP A 42 -4.96 -9.59 2.10
N THR A 43 -6.25 -9.33 2.25
CA THR A 43 -6.81 -8.62 3.40
C THR A 43 -6.85 -9.45 4.68
N GLU A 44 -6.65 -10.76 4.59
CA GLU A 44 -6.52 -11.64 5.77
C GLU A 44 -5.12 -11.50 6.36
N MET A 45 -4.09 -11.43 5.51
CA MET A 45 -2.72 -11.24 5.95
C MET A 45 -2.43 -9.78 6.34
N PHE A 46 -2.84 -8.82 5.51
CA PHE A 46 -2.57 -7.40 5.72
C PHE A 46 -3.78 -6.71 6.35
N HIS A 47 -3.75 -6.58 7.67
CA HIS A 47 -4.79 -5.91 8.44
C HIS A 47 -4.20 -5.20 9.68
N PRO A 48 -4.86 -4.18 10.23
CA PRO A 48 -4.38 -3.47 11.43
C PRO A 48 -4.20 -4.37 12.66
N GLN A 49 -4.91 -5.51 12.73
CA GLN A 49 -4.81 -6.48 13.84
C GLN A 49 -3.48 -7.25 13.85
N ALA A 50 -2.65 -7.15 12.79
CA ALA A 50 -1.36 -7.83 12.71
C ALA A 50 -0.27 -7.09 13.52
N ARG A 51 -0.65 -6.01 14.20
CA ARG A 51 0.22 -5.14 14.96
C ARG A 51 0.97 -5.93 16.04
N ASP A 52 2.29 -5.83 15.98
CA ASP A 52 3.23 -6.43 16.92
C ASP A 52 3.81 -5.33 17.85
N GLU A 53 3.47 -5.45 19.13
CA GLU A 53 3.90 -4.55 20.19
C GLU A 53 5.37 -4.74 20.59
N ASN A 54 5.93 -5.94 20.41
CA ASN A 54 7.35 -6.21 20.65
C ASN A 54 8.21 -5.56 19.56
N LEU A 55 7.72 -5.57 18.31
CA LEU A 55 8.37 -4.87 17.21
C LEU A 55 8.45 -3.36 17.47
N ARG A 56 7.36 -2.75 17.96
CA ARG A 56 7.34 -1.33 18.34
C ARG A 56 8.28 -1.01 19.51
N ALA A 57 8.36 -1.92 20.49
CA ALA A 57 9.31 -1.80 21.60
C ALA A 57 10.77 -1.86 21.09
N GLY A 58 11.09 -2.82 20.21
CA GLY A 58 12.41 -2.93 19.58
C GLY A 58 12.78 -1.73 18.70
N TRP A 59 11.80 -1.00 18.18
CA TRP A 59 11.99 0.27 17.50
C TRP A 59 12.13 1.47 18.46
N GLY A 60 11.94 1.30 19.76
CA GLY A 60 11.99 2.38 20.74
C GLY A 60 10.82 3.36 20.62
N CYS A 61 9.65 2.88 20.18
CA CYS A 61 8.44 3.68 19.99
C CYS A 61 7.51 3.70 21.22
N LYS A 62 7.82 2.89 22.23
CA LYS A 62 7.11 2.92 23.51
C LYS A 62 7.72 4.00 24.42
N PRO A 63 6.91 4.66 25.26
CA PRO A 63 7.45 5.52 26.31
C PRO A 63 8.36 4.68 27.22
N LYS A 64 9.49 5.25 27.64
CA LYS A 64 10.30 4.64 28.70
C LYS A 64 9.43 4.50 29.94
N SER A 65 9.48 3.36 30.63
CA SER A 65 8.67 3.15 31.84
C SER A 65 8.94 4.27 32.85
N GLN A 66 7.91 4.69 33.58
CA GLN A 66 8.02 5.77 34.56
C GLN A 66 9.10 5.46 35.62
N GLU A 67 9.23 4.19 36.00
CA GLU A 67 10.31 3.70 36.86
C GLU A 67 11.69 3.99 36.26
N LEU A 68 11.93 3.66 34.99
CA LEU A 68 13.22 3.90 34.34
C LEU A 68 13.53 5.39 34.19
N LEU A 69 12.51 6.23 34.00
CA LEU A 69 12.66 7.69 33.99
C LEU A 69 13.02 8.22 35.39
N ASN A 70 12.36 7.71 36.44
CA ASN A 70 12.66 8.08 37.82
C ASN A 70 14.09 7.67 38.20
N THR A 71 14.52 6.44 37.86
CA THR A 71 15.89 5.97 38.14
C THR A 71 16.94 6.81 37.42
N LEU A 72 16.71 7.19 36.16
CA LEU A 72 17.62 8.06 35.41
C LEU A 72 17.68 9.48 36.01
N HIS A 73 16.54 9.99 36.49
CA HIS A 73 16.47 11.29 37.16
C HIS A 73 17.27 11.26 38.47
N ASP A 74 17.08 10.25 39.31
CA ASP A 74 17.80 10.07 40.57
C ASP A 74 19.32 9.91 40.34
N GLN A 75 19.72 9.17 39.32
CA GLN A 75 21.14 9.03 38.93
C GLN A 75 21.76 10.35 38.45
N ALA A 76 21.03 11.13 37.66
CA ALA A 76 21.48 12.43 37.19
C ALA A 76 21.59 13.44 38.34
N MET A 77 20.63 13.45 39.26
CA MET A 77 20.65 14.31 40.45
C MET A 77 21.77 13.93 41.42
N SER A 78 22.02 12.63 41.63
CA SER A 78 23.14 12.13 42.43
C SER A 78 24.50 12.55 41.86
N SER A 79 24.66 12.52 40.53
CA SER A 79 25.88 12.98 39.83
C SER A 79 26.06 14.51 39.91
N LEU A 80 24.97 15.27 39.87
CA LEU A 80 24.95 16.73 40.07
C LEU A 80 25.25 17.13 41.52
N GLU A 81 24.83 16.34 42.50
CA GLU A 81 25.16 16.55 43.91
C GLU A 81 26.62 16.20 44.21
N GLN A 82 27.14 15.11 43.62
CA GLN A 82 28.56 14.76 43.72
C GLN A 82 29.48 15.83 43.11
N SER A 83 29.07 16.48 42.01
CA SER A 83 29.85 17.55 41.37
C SER A 83 29.77 18.90 42.08
N LYS A 84 28.77 19.15 42.94
CA LYS A 84 28.66 20.40 43.72
C LYS A 84 29.58 20.47 44.94
N GLY A 85 30.24 19.36 45.31
CA GLY A 85 31.14 19.27 46.46
C GLY A 85 32.64 19.38 46.13
N LEU A 86 33.03 19.54 44.86
CA LEU A 86 34.43 19.49 44.42
C LEU A 86 34.92 20.87 43.99
N SER A 87 36.12 21.27 44.47
CA SER A 87 36.74 22.54 44.08
C SER A 87 37.20 22.52 42.62
N ALA A 88 37.24 23.69 41.98
CA ALA A 88 37.43 23.84 40.52
C ALA A 88 38.72 23.23 39.95
N GLU A 89 39.69 22.85 40.78
CA GLU A 89 40.96 22.24 40.33
C GLU A 89 40.90 20.70 40.22
N GLU A 90 39.93 20.01 40.84
CA GLU A 90 39.82 18.54 40.78
C GLU A 90 38.91 18.03 39.65
N ALA A 91 38.11 18.90 39.04
CA ALA A 91 37.18 18.54 37.96
C ALA A 91 37.84 18.40 36.57
N PHE A 92 39.11 18.78 36.41
CA PHE A 92 39.80 18.83 35.11
C PHE A 92 40.48 17.51 34.70
N ILE A 93 40.63 16.53 35.60
CA ILE A 93 41.31 15.26 35.30
C ILE A 93 40.50 14.06 35.79
N ARG A 94 39.26 13.87 35.30
CA ARG A 94 38.61 12.54 35.33
C ARG A 94 37.73 12.34 34.10
N THR A 95 38.17 11.46 33.21
CA THR A 95 37.30 10.78 32.25
C THR A 95 36.25 10.00 33.04
N PRO A 96 34.94 10.10 32.72
CA PRO A 96 33.92 9.37 33.46
C PRO A 96 34.10 7.86 33.30
N ASP A 97 33.87 7.12 34.38
CA ASP A 97 33.98 5.66 34.41
C ASP A 97 33.06 5.03 33.37
N THR A 98 33.66 4.27 32.45
CA THR A 98 32.94 3.44 31.49
C THR A 98 32.13 2.39 32.23
N PHE A 99 30.81 2.41 32.05
CA PHE A 99 29.90 1.38 32.52
C PHE A 99 30.39 -0.04 32.15
N PRO A 100 30.15 -1.05 33.01
CA PRO A 100 30.45 -2.43 32.65
C PRO A 100 29.57 -2.84 31.47
N VAL A 101 30.22 -3.27 30.40
CA VAL A 101 29.61 -3.78 29.17
C VAL A 101 28.80 -5.03 29.52
N SER A 102 27.47 -4.91 29.58
CA SER A 102 26.59 -6.08 29.60
C SER A 102 26.58 -6.74 28.22
N GLU A 103 26.78 -8.04 28.18
CA GLU A 103 26.76 -8.94 27.03
C GLU A 103 25.70 -8.58 25.99
N PHE A 104 26.10 -7.97 24.86
CA PHE A 104 25.48 -8.13 23.54
C PHE A 104 26.44 -7.54 22.50
N SER A 105 27.57 -8.21 22.30
CA SER A 105 28.38 -8.03 21.10
C SER A 105 27.69 -8.79 19.95
N PRO A 106 27.67 -8.27 18.70
CA PRO A 106 27.06 -8.96 17.58
C PRO A 106 27.81 -10.28 17.30
N PRO A 107 27.13 -11.33 16.81
CA PRO A 107 27.82 -12.57 16.47
C PRO A 107 28.82 -12.32 15.33
N PRO A 108 29.98 -13.00 15.35
CA PRO A 108 30.93 -12.96 14.24
C PRO A 108 30.30 -13.52 12.96
N ALA A 109 30.84 -13.07 11.83
CA ALA A 109 30.42 -13.43 10.49
C ALA A 109 30.35 -14.95 10.28
N TYR A 110 29.36 -15.36 9.48
CA TYR A 110 29.26 -16.74 9.01
C TYR A 110 30.47 -17.05 8.13
N GLU A 111 31.37 -17.91 8.59
CA GLU A 111 32.18 -18.74 7.71
C GLU A 111 32.34 -20.11 8.37
N SER A 112 32.29 -21.14 7.52
CA SER A 112 32.50 -22.57 7.81
C SER A 112 31.30 -23.35 8.36
N VAL A 113 30.65 -24.03 7.41
CA VAL A 113 29.90 -25.28 7.61
C VAL A 113 30.85 -26.36 8.13
N CYS A 114 30.29 -27.34 8.84
CA CYS A 114 30.90 -28.52 9.47
C CYS A 114 31.32 -28.31 10.94
N ASP A 115 30.38 -28.57 11.86
CA ASP A 115 30.59 -29.41 13.05
C ASP A 115 29.34 -29.39 13.95
N VAL A 116 28.30 -30.12 13.53
CA VAL A 116 27.13 -30.41 14.38
C VAL A 116 27.21 -31.89 14.78
N PRO A 117 27.29 -32.24 16.08
CA PRO A 117 27.24 -33.63 16.49
C PRO A 117 25.85 -34.24 16.22
N PRO A 118 25.74 -35.53 15.83
CA PRO A 118 24.45 -36.13 15.51
C PRO A 118 23.59 -36.27 16.76
N LEU A 119 22.34 -35.78 16.69
CA LEU A 119 21.35 -35.92 17.74
C LEU A 119 20.87 -37.38 17.87
N PRO A 120 20.79 -37.93 19.09
CA PRO A 120 20.23 -39.27 19.30
C PRO A 120 18.69 -39.24 19.22
N GLY A 121 18.15 -40.09 18.34
CA GLY A 121 16.97 -40.92 18.57
C GLY A 121 15.63 -40.24 18.93
N ALA A 122 14.76 -40.18 17.91
CA ALA A 122 13.30 -40.37 17.95
C ALA A 122 12.54 -40.16 19.28
N HIS A 123 11.70 -39.12 19.33
CA HIS A 123 10.27 -39.13 19.71
C HIS A 123 9.82 -37.68 19.97
N PHE A 124 9.57 -36.90 18.91
CA PHE A 124 8.88 -35.62 19.05
C PHE A 124 7.39 -35.82 18.78
N ALA A 125 6.61 -36.01 19.84
CA ALA A 125 5.16 -36.05 19.76
C ALA A 125 4.64 -34.63 19.53
N LEU A 126 3.92 -34.41 18.42
CA LEU A 126 3.24 -33.15 18.16
C LEU A 126 2.10 -32.94 19.18
N PRO A 127 1.97 -31.76 19.80
CA PRO A 127 0.81 -31.46 20.64
C PRO A 127 -0.46 -31.42 19.79
N PRO A 128 -1.63 -31.81 20.34
CA PRO A 128 -2.88 -31.86 19.58
C PRO A 128 -3.36 -30.45 19.17
N PRO A 129 -4.14 -30.34 18.08
CA PRO A 129 -4.57 -29.05 17.56
C PRO A 129 -5.56 -28.39 18.53
N VAL A 130 -5.27 -27.15 18.92
CA VAL A 130 -6.18 -26.32 19.71
C VAL A 130 -7.36 -25.94 18.83
N VAL A 131 -8.51 -26.58 19.05
CA VAL A 131 -9.80 -26.16 18.51
C VAL A 131 -10.22 -24.92 19.29
N ALA A 132 -10.06 -23.74 18.69
CA ALA A 132 -10.57 -22.50 19.25
C ALA A 132 -12.11 -22.53 19.26
N GLY A 133 -12.71 -22.54 20.45
CA GLY A 133 -14.15 -22.32 20.63
C GLY A 133 -14.55 -20.87 20.35
N PRO A 134 -15.83 -20.59 20.09
CA PRO A 134 -16.28 -19.26 19.71
C PRO A 134 -16.34 -18.36 20.95
N SER A 135 -15.32 -17.51 21.14
CA SER A 135 -15.47 -16.37 22.04
C SER A 135 -16.21 -15.26 21.30
N MET A 136 -17.35 -14.87 21.85
CA MET A 136 -18.25 -13.88 21.29
C MET A 136 -17.53 -12.57 20.96
N ALA A 137 -17.94 -12.01 19.82
CA ALA A 137 -17.54 -10.71 19.34
C ALA A 137 -17.85 -9.61 20.36
N GLU A 138 -16.81 -9.08 21.01
CA GLU A 138 -16.84 -7.72 21.51
C GLU A 138 -16.60 -6.78 20.32
N THR A 139 -17.62 -5.98 20.00
CA THR A 139 -17.50 -4.78 19.18
C THR A 139 -16.29 -3.95 19.62
N PRO A 140 -15.34 -3.60 18.74
CA PRO A 140 -14.16 -2.86 19.13
C PRO A 140 -14.57 -1.43 19.54
N LYS A 141 -14.52 -1.16 20.84
CA LYS A 141 -14.58 0.20 21.37
C LYS A 141 -13.33 0.95 20.89
N LEU A 142 -13.54 2.04 20.16
CA LEU A 142 -12.52 3.00 19.78
C LEU A 142 -12.07 3.80 21.04
N SER A 143 -11.33 3.16 21.95
CA SER A 143 -10.95 3.80 23.23
C SER A 143 -9.56 3.39 23.73
N GLY A 144 -8.57 3.40 22.83
CA GLY A 144 -7.16 3.42 23.20
C GLY A 144 -6.48 4.52 22.39
N VAL A 145 -6.24 5.68 23.00
CA VAL A 145 -5.28 6.63 22.43
C VAL A 145 -3.93 5.93 22.48
N ASP A 146 -3.35 5.60 21.32
CA ASP A 146 -2.00 5.03 21.24
C ASP A 146 -1.03 5.92 22.05
N ASN A 147 -0.57 5.42 23.20
CA ASN A 147 0.42 6.10 24.07
C ASN A 147 1.85 6.04 23.49
N ASP A 148 1.96 5.82 22.18
CA ASP A 148 3.21 5.75 21.46
C ASP A 148 3.98 7.07 21.52
N SER A 149 5.27 6.97 21.84
CA SER A 149 6.18 8.12 21.91
C SER A 149 6.62 8.59 20.52
N LYS A 150 6.64 7.69 19.53
CA LYS A 150 7.09 7.98 18.16
C LYS A 150 6.12 7.49 17.09
N ALA A 151 5.94 8.32 16.05
CA ALA A 151 5.30 7.93 14.81
C ALA A 151 6.29 7.18 13.91
N VAL A 152 5.91 6.00 13.45
CA VAL A 152 6.76 5.17 12.58
C VAL A 152 6.42 5.46 11.13
N VAL A 153 7.38 6.00 10.38
CA VAL A 153 7.30 6.19 8.93
C VAL A 153 7.96 5.00 8.25
N LEU A 154 7.16 4.19 7.56
CA LEU A 154 7.58 2.95 6.93
C LEU A 154 7.86 3.17 5.45
N PHE A 155 8.98 2.65 4.97
CA PHE A 155 9.23 2.41 3.56
C PHE A 155 9.38 0.90 3.35
N VAL A 156 8.69 0.34 2.36
CA VAL A 156 8.84 -1.05 1.94
C VAL A 156 9.15 -1.10 0.44
N GLY A 157 10.21 -1.81 0.07
CA GLY A 157 10.53 -2.06 -1.32
C GLY A 157 12.02 -2.29 -1.58
N ARG A 158 12.37 -2.47 -2.85
CA ARG A 158 13.78 -2.54 -3.26
C ARG A 158 14.48 -1.23 -2.93
N ILE A 159 15.63 -1.31 -2.26
CA ILE A 159 16.44 -0.13 -1.92
C ILE A 159 17.31 0.23 -3.12
N SER A 160 16.71 0.95 -4.06
CA SER A 160 17.32 1.46 -5.29
C SER A 160 16.99 2.94 -5.49
N TRP A 161 17.90 3.68 -6.13
CA TRP A 161 17.72 5.11 -6.38
C TRP A 161 16.55 5.42 -7.31
N GLU A 162 16.18 4.47 -8.19
CA GLU A 162 14.97 4.55 -9.04
C GLU A 162 13.67 4.70 -8.22
N LYS A 163 13.65 4.16 -6.99
CA LYS A 163 12.51 4.29 -6.07
C LYS A 163 12.48 5.64 -5.35
N ASN A 164 13.43 6.51 -5.68
CA ASN A 164 13.59 7.88 -5.18
C ASN A 164 13.69 7.95 -3.65
N ILE A 165 14.28 6.93 -3.02
CA ILE A 165 14.45 6.86 -1.57
C ILE A 165 15.36 7.98 -1.02
N ARG A 166 16.16 8.62 -1.88
CA ARG A 166 16.91 9.83 -1.54
C ARG A 166 16.00 10.97 -1.13
N LEU A 167 14.88 11.15 -1.85
CA LEU A 167 13.88 12.18 -1.53
C LEU A 167 13.35 11.99 -0.11
N LEU A 168 13.06 10.75 0.29
CA LEU A 168 12.55 10.43 1.62
C LEU A 168 13.55 10.80 2.72
N VAL A 169 14.83 10.45 2.55
CA VAL A 169 15.88 10.78 3.52
C VAL A 169 16.08 12.29 3.63
N GLU A 170 16.10 13.00 2.51
CA GLU A 170 16.24 14.46 2.50
C GLU A 170 15.01 15.15 3.11
N ALA A 171 13.80 14.64 2.84
CA ALA A 171 12.58 15.12 3.47
C ALA A 171 12.62 14.90 4.99
N PHE A 172 13.09 13.74 5.46
CA PHE A 172 13.26 13.46 6.89
C PHE A 172 14.29 14.41 7.55
N ARG A 173 15.39 14.71 6.85
CA ARG A 173 16.39 15.68 7.30
C ARG A 173 15.81 17.08 7.47
N LEU A 174 14.85 17.45 6.63
CA LEU A 174 14.19 18.76 6.64
C LEU A 174 13.02 18.87 7.63
N LEU A 175 12.68 17.80 8.35
CA LEU A 175 11.67 17.87 9.41
C LEU A 175 12.14 18.78 10.55
N PRO A 176 11.24 19.58 11.17
CA PRO A 176 11.56 20.32 12.37
C PRO A 176 12.06 19.41 13.49
N ALA A 177 12.98 19.88 14.34
CA ALA A 177 13.61 19.06 15.38
C ALA A 177 12.57 18.37 16.29
N SER A 178 11.55 19.11 16.75
CA SER A 178 10.47 18.57 17.58
C SER A 178 9.63 17.48 16.91
N VAL A 179 9.52 17.50 15.59
CA VAL A 179 8.81 16.46 14.81
C VAL A 179 9.73 15.28 14.58
N LYS A 180 11.00 15.54 14.25
CA LYS A 180 12.03 14.53 13.99
C LYS A 180 12.31 13.66 15.21
N GLU A 181 12.33 14.23 16.42
CA GLU A 181 12.50 13.48 17.68
C GLU A 181 11.35 12.51 17.95
N ASN A 182 10.15 12.85 17.49
CA ASN A 182 8.93 12.05 17.63
C ASN A 182 8.64 11.17 16.41
N ALA A 183 9.62 11.01 15.50
CA ALA A 183 9.49 10.22 14.29
C ALA A 183 10.61 9.19 14.19
N LYS A 184 10.26 7.99 13.71
CA LYS A 184 11.24 6.95 13.37
C LYS A 184 11.06 6.53 11.92
N LEU A 185 12.16 6.46 11.18
CA LEU A 185 12.17 5.90 9.83
C LEU A 185 12.43 4.40 9.90
N VAL A 186 11.53 3.58 9.37
CA VAL A 186 11.73 2.13 9.25
C VAL A 186 11.80 1.78 7.77
N VAL A 187 12.91 1.18 7.34
CA VAL A 187 13.14 0.79 5.96
C VAL A 187 13.18 -0.73 5.86
N VAL A 188 12.23 -1.31 5.13
CA VAL A 188 12.11 -2.74 4.90
C VAL A 188 12.44 -3.04 3.43
N GLY A 189 13.32 -4.01 3.23
CA GLY A 189 13.85 -4.38 1.93
C GLY A 189 15.37 -4.32 1.88
N ASP A 190 15.88 -4.67 0.71
CA ASP A 190 17.31 -4.65 0.39
C ASP A 190 17.51 -4.15 -1.04
N GLY A 191 18.75 -3.84 -1.40
CA GLY A 191 19.10 -3.41 -2.74
C GLY A 191 20.45 -2.69 -2.84
N PRO A 192 20.86 -2.34 -4.06
CA PRO A 192 22.20 -1.80 -4.34
C PRO A 192 22.48 -0.48 -3.61
N ALA A 193 21.45 0.32 -3.31
CA ALA A 193 21.61 1.61 -2.62
C ALA A 193 21.67 1.48 -1.09
N ARG A 194 21.60 0.26 -0.53
CA ARG A 194 21.46 0.06 0.93
C ARG A 194 22.63 0.63 1.74
N ALA A 195 23.85 0.30 1.38
CA ALA A 195 25.03 0.75 2.12
C ALA A 195 25.12 2.28 2.14
N GLU A 196 24.92 2.91 0.98
CA GLU A 196 24.96 4.37 0.84
C GLU A 196 23.81 5.05 1.61
N LEU A 197 22.59 4.50 1.53
CA LEU A 197 21.44 5.03 2.26
C LEU A 197 21.63 4.99 3.78
N THR A 198 22.23 3.91 4.29
CA THR A 198 22.57 3.76 5.72
C THR A 198 23.56 4.83 6.16
N ARG A 199 24.62 5.05 5.37
CA ARG A 199 25.62 6.11 5.62
C ARG A 199 25.00 7.50 5.61
N LEU A 200 24.04 7.76 4.71
CA LEU A 200 23.34 9.05 4.66
C LEU A 200 22.48 9.29 5.89
N CYS A 201 21.74 8.28 6.35
CA CYS A 201 20.94 8.40 7.57
C CYS A 201 21.83 8.68 8.80
N GLN A 202 22.96 7.98 8.91
CA GLN A 202 23.96 8.23 9.96
C GLN A 202 24.56 9.63 9.87
N LYS A 203 24.98 10.06 8.67
CA LYS A 203 25.52 11.40 8.42
C LYS A 203 24.55 12.51 8.86
N TYR A 204 23.26 12.31 8.68
CA TYR A 204 22.22 13.27 9.07
C TYR A 204 21.68 13.06 10.49
N GLY A 205 22.18 12.07 11.24
CA GLY A 205 21.71 11.75 12.59
C GLY A 205 20.22 11.39 12.62
N LEU A 206 19.72 10.66 11.62
CA LEU A 206 18.33 10.23 11.55
C LEU A 206 18.11 8.95 12.35
N ASP A 207 17.03 8.89 13.13
CA ASP A 207 16.56 7.67 13.79
C ASP A 207 15.95 6.72 12.75
N ALA A 208 16.80 5.94 12.10
CA ALA A 208 16.45 5.00 11.05
C ALA A 208 16.77 3.56 11.47
N ALA A 209 15.77 2.68 11.37
CA ALA A 209 15.94 1.23 11.50
C ALA A 209 15.79 0.57 10.14
N PHE A 210 16.64 -0.41 9.87
CA PHE A 210 16.64 -1.08 8.60
C PHE A 210 16.50 -2.60 8.76
N MET A 211 15.40 -3.15 8.24
CA MET A 211 14.95 -4.51 8.58
C MET A 211 15.42 -5.59 7.59
N GLY A 212 16.07 -5.21 6.49
CA GLY A 212 16.41 -6.14 5.41
C GLY A 212 15.15 -6.65 4.70
N HIS A 213 15.29 -7.68 3.86
CA HIS A 213 14.16 -8.29 3.17
C HIS A 213 13.22 -9.03 4.13
N GLN A 214 11.92 -8.77 4.05
CA GLN A 214 10.89 -9.35 4.92
C GLN A 214 9.70 -9.85 4.09
N LYS A 215 9.01 -10.88 4.56
CA LYS A 215 7.89 -11.52 3.86
C LYS A 215 6.84 -12.08 4.82
N GLY A 216 5.64 -12.36 4.30
CA GLY A 216 4.55 -13.02 5.03
C GLY A 216 4.11 -12.25 6.27
N GLN A 217 3.75 -12.98 7.33
CA GLN A 217 3.24 -12.41 8.59
C GLN A 217 4.19 -11.38 9.19
N ARG A 218 5.51 -11.59 9.10
CA ARG A 218 6.49 -10.63 9.64
C ARG A 218 6.44 -9.27 8.93
N LEU A 219 6.26 -9.28 7.61
CA LEU A 219 6.07 -8.05 6.83
C LEU A 219 4.72 -7.39 7.16
N ALA A 220 3.65 -8.18 7.25
CA ALA A 220 2.33 -7.68 7.64
C ALA A 220 2.35 -7.00 9.02
N SER A 221 3.04 -7.59 10.00
CA SER A 221 3.25 -6.97 11.31
C SER A 221 4.03 -5.66 11.23
N MET A 222 5.00 -5.53 10.32
CA MET A 222 5.70 -4.26 10.13
C MET A 222 4.79 -3.17 9.58
N TYR A 223 3.90 -3.49 8.63
CA TYR A 223 2.89 -2.55 8.18
C TYR A 223 1.93 -2.18 9.32
N ALA A 224 1.33 -3.14 10.00
CA ALA A 224 0.37 -2.89 11.07
C ALA A 224 0.96 -2.19 12.31
N SER A 225 2.26 -2.40 12.58
CA SER A 225 3.00 -1.68 13.64
C SER A 225 3.50 -0.32 13.21
N SER A 226 3.30 0.11 11.97
CA SER A 226 3.73 1.42 11.48
C SER A 226 2.62 2.47 11.63
N SER A 227 2.94 3.74 11.40
CA SER A 227 1.98 4.84 11.51
C SER A 227 1.67 5.50 10.17
N ILE A 228 2.67 5.60 9.29
CA ILE A 228 2.58 6.24 7.98
C ILE A 228 3.36 5.38 6.99
N PHE A 229 2.84 5.19 5.79
CA PHE A 229 3.59 4.58 4.70
C PHE A 229 4.13 5.65 3.76
N ALA A 230 5.45 5.71 3.58
CA ALA A 230 6.11 6.62 2.67
C ALA A 230 6.45 5.91 1.35
N PHE A 231 5.94 6.45 0.25
CA PHE A 231 6.11 5.90 -1.10
C PHE A 231 6.59 6.98 -2.08
N PRO A 232 7.89 7.34 -2.05
CA PRO A 232 8.45 8.40 -2.88
C PRO A 232 8.68 7.98 -4.35
N SER A 233 8.28 6.76 -4.74
CA SER A 233 8.53 6.24 -6.08
C SER A 233 7.65 6.92 -7.12
N PHE A 234 8.24 7.19 -8.29
CA PHE A 234 7.54 7.81 -9.42
C PHE A 234 7.03 6.79 -10.43
N THR A 235 7.83 5.76 -10.68
CA THR A 235 7.44 4.66 -11.56
C THR A 235 7.13 3.42 -10.74
N GLU A 236 5.93 2.89 -10.93
CA GLU A 236 5.50 1.70 -10.23
C GLU A 236 4.55 0.87 -11.10
N THR A 237 4.93 -0.39 -11.32
CA THR A 237 4.18 -1.31 -12.19
C THR A 237 2.91 -1.80 -11.52
N PHE A 238 3.01 -2.19 -10.24
CA PHE A 238 1.91 -2.81 -9.51
C PHE A 238 1.61 -2.15 -8.17
N GLY A 239 2.58 -1.53 -7.50
CA GLY A 239 2.30 -0.77 -6.28
C GLY A 239 1.63 -1.60 -5.20
N GLN A 240 1.94 -2.91 -5.17
CA GLN A 240 1.36 -3.84 -4.20
C GLN A 240 1.63 -3.39 -2.77
N VAL A 241 2.82 -2.86 -2.51
CA VAL A 241 3.20 -2.27 -1.22
C VAL A 241 2.28 -1.12 -0.78
N VAL A 242 1.69 -0.38 -1.73
CA VAL A 242 0.70 0.67 -1.42
C VAL A 242 -0.63 0.02 -0.99
N LEU A 243 -1.08 -1.04 -1.67
CA LEU A 243 -2.30 -1.75 -1.27
C LEU A 243 -2.13 -2.48 0.08
N GLU A 244 -0.99 -3.12 0.31
CA GLU A 244 -0.62 -3.74 1.60
C GLU A 244 -0.65 -2.72 2.74
N ALA A 245 -0.10 -1.53 2.50
CA ALA A 245 -0.14 -0.42 3.45
C ALA A 245 -1.57 0.05 3.73
N LEU A 246 -2.37 0.26 2.69
CA LEU A 246 -3.77 0.68 2.83
C LEU A 246 -4.60 -0.38 3.57
N ALA A 247 -4.43 -1.66 3.25
CA ALA A 247 -5.10 -2.79 3.92
C ALA A 247 -4.72 -2.88 5.41
N SER A 248 -3.45 -2.59 5.72
CA SER A 248 -2.96 -2.50 7.10
C SER A 248 -3.40 -1.22 7.84
N GLY A 249 -4.20 -0.35 7.21
CA GLY A 249 -4.72 0.88 7.80
C GLY A 249 -3.71 2.02 7.85
N LEU A 250 -2.67 2.01 7.01
CA LEU A 250 -1.70 3.10 6.96
C LEU A 250 -2.11 4.15 5.93
N PRO A 251 -2.16 5.44 6.32
CA PRO A 251 -2.20 6.50 5.35
C PRO A 251 -0.88 6.57 4.58
N VAL A 252 -0.98 6.78 3.28
CA VAL A 252 0.17 6.80 2.38
C VAL A 252 0.56 8.23 2.04
N VAL A 253 1.84 8.58 2.21
CA VAL A 253 2.44 9.77 1.62
C VAL A 253 3.18 9.34 0.37
N GLY A 254 2.74 9.79 -0.80
CA GLY A 254 3.31 9.38 -2.07
C GLY A 254 3.48 10.53 -3.06
N LEU A 255 4.05 10.22 -4.22
CA LEU A 255 4.13 11.15 -5.34
C LEU A 255 2.86 11.13 -6.17
N HIS A 256 2.53 12.28 -6.77
CA HIS A 256 1.56 12.33 -7.86
C HIS A 256 2.17 11.72 -9.12
N ALA A 257 2.09 10.40 -9.20
CA ALA A 257 2.68 9.59 -10.25
C ALA A 257 1.74 8.46 -10.68
N GLU A 258 2.03 7.83 -11.81
CA GLU A 258 1.28 6.66 -12.30
C GLU A 258 1.36 5.50 -11.30
N GLY A 259 0.30 4.70 -11.19
CA GLY A 259 0.21 3.61 -10.22
C GLY A 259 -0.14 4.10 -8.81
N THR A 260 0.64 5.03 -8.24
CA THR A 260 0.38 5.61 -6.92
C THR A 260 -0.90 6.44 -6.91
N SER A 261 -1.09 7.29 -7.92
CA SER A 261 -2.30 8.11 -8.06
C SER A 261 -3.55 7.29 -8.39
N ASP A 262 -3.41 6.05 -8.86
CA ASP A 262 -4.56 5.17 -9.13
C ASP A 262 -5.07 4.46 -7.86
N LEU A 263 -4.25 4.44 -6.79
CA LEU A 263 -4.55 3.77 -5.54
C LEU A 263 -4.91 4.74 -4.42
N ILE A 264 -4.36 5.96 -4.42
CA ILE A 264 -4.51 6.90 -3.31
C ILE A 264 -5.55 7.96 -3.64
N CYS A 265 -6.53 8.15 -2.76
CA CYS A 265 -7.47 9.27 -2.81
C CYS A 265 -6.91 10.42 -1.97
N HIS A 266 -6.40 11.46 -2.64
CA HIS A 266 -5.72 12.58 -1.97
C HIS A 266 -6.60 13.24 -0.90
N GLY A 267 -6.06 13.41 0.32
CA GLY A 267 -6.76 13.99 1.46
C GLY A 267 -7.73 13.03 2.17
N ILE A 268 -7.93 11.81 1.64
CA ILE A 268 -8.89 10.84 2.17
C ILE A 268 -8.18 9.58 2.68
N THR A 269 -7.41 8.90 1.83
CA THR A 269 -6.64 7.69 2.21
C THR A 269 -5.14 7.96 2.32
N GLY A 270 -4.69 9.11 1.84
CA GLY A 270 -3.28 9.51 1.86
C GLY A 270 -3.05 10.91 1.31
N LEU A 271 -1.80 11.33 1.27
CA LEU A 271 -1.35 12.61 0.73
C LEU A 271 -0.44 12.38 -0.47
N LEU A 272 -0.70 13.13 -1.54
CA LEU A 272 0.06 13.08 -2.79
C LEU A 272 0.80 14.38 -2.99
N MET A 273 2.09 14.31 -3.32
CA MET A 273 2.92 15.45 -3.68
C MET A 273 2.94 15.65 -5.19
N ASP A 274 2.45 16.81 -5.64
CA ASP A 274 2.62 17.26 -7.02
C ASP A 274 3.99 17.93 -7.19
N THR A 275 4.85 17.33 -8.00
CA THR A 275 6.24 17.79 -8.20
C THR A 275 6.33 19.10 -8.98
N ILE A 276 5.43 19.33 -9.94
CA ILE A 276 5.37 20.56 -10.73
C ILE A 276 4.90 21.70 -9.82
N ARG A 277 3.87 21.46 -9.02
CA ARG A 277 3.35 22.46 -8.09
C ARG A 277 4.37 22.79 -6.99
N ALA A 278 5.07 21.78 -6.47
CA ALA A 278 6.10 21.96 -5.44
C ALA A 278 7.22 22.92 -5.90
N THR A 279 7.59 22.86 -7.19
CA THR A 279 8.66 23.69 -7.75
C THR A 279 8.18 25.06 -8.23
N SER A 280 6.92 25.17 -8.67
CA SER A 280 6.32 26.42 -9.17
C SER A 280 6.04 27.47 -8.10
N THR A 281 5.81 27.06 -6.84
CA THR A 281 5.36 27.94 -5.75
C THR A 281 6.36 29.08 -5.39
N ASN A 282 7.61 28.98 -5.83
CA ASN A 282 8.62 30.03 -5.65
C ASN A 282 8.88 30.90 -6.89
N GLN A 283 8.48 30.50 -8.11
CA GLN A 283 8.63 31.36 -9.30
C GLN A 283 7.68 32.56 -9.27
N THR A 284 6.50 32.42 -8.67
CA THR A 284 5.55 33.52 -8.51
C THR A 284 5.92 34.51 -7.42
N LYS A 285 6.84 34.17 -6.49
CA LYS A 285 7.33 35.14 -5.48
C LYS A 285 8.47 36.04 -6.00
N SER A 286 9.09 35.72 -7.14
CA SER A 286 10.15 36.55 -7.75
C SER A 286 9.66 37.48 -8.87
N LYS A 287 8.36 37.45 -9.22
CA LYS A 287 7.73 38.42 -10.13
C LYS A 287 6.36 38.86 -9.58
N GLY A 288 6.30 40.00 -8.92
CA GLY A 288 5.07 40.76 -8.69
C GLY A 288 4.49 40.68 -7.28
N VAL A 289 4.53 41.81 -6.58
CA VAL A 289 3.87 42.08 -5.31
C VAL A 289 2.35 42.23 -5.49
N SER A 290 1.62 41.87 -4.44
CA SER A 290 0.22 42.20 -4.07
C SER A 290 -0.93 41.32 -4.57
N GLY A 291 -1.56 40.62 -3.61
CA GLY A 291 -3.00 40.37 -3.59
C GLY A 291 -3.51 39.01 -4.09
N MET A 292 -3.33 37.92 -3.33
CA MET A 292 -4.34 36.84 -3.20
C MET A 292 -3.90 35.80 -2.13
N SER A 293 -4.31 35.95 -0.87
CA SER A 293 -4.09 34.92 0.17
C SER A 293 -5.37 34.38 0.82
N SER A 294 -6.56 34.66 0.28
CA SER A 294 -7.83 34.28 0.95
C SER A 294 -8.61 33.13 0.29
N ALA A 295 -8.33 32.75 -0.96
CA ALA A 295 -9.20 31.82 -1.70
C ALA A 295 -8.98 30.32 -1.34
N THR A 296 -7.77 29.89 -1.02
CA THR A 296 -7.47 28.47 -0.73
C THR A 296 -7.74 28.07 0.72
N ALA A 297 -7.63 29.01 1.66
CA ALA A 297 -8.03 28.80 3.05
C ALA A 297 -9.55 28.68 3.20
N ALA A 298 -10.31 29.48 2.42
CA ALA A 298 -11.77 29.42 2.41
C ALA A 298 -12.31 28.08 1.86
N ALA A 299 -11.68 27.52 0.82
CA ALA A 299 -12.08 26.22 0.26
C ALA A 299 -11.78 25.03 1.20
N ALA A 300 -10.67 25.09 1.93
CA ALA A 300 -10.31 24.07 2.92
C ALA A 300 -11.17 24.17 4.20
N ALA A 301 -11.50 25.39 4.63
CA ALA A 301 -12.41 25.63 5.76
C ALA A 301 -13.86 25.23 5.42
N ALA A 302 -14.32 25.48 4.19
CA ALA A 302 -15.65 25.06 3.72
C ALA A 302 -15.78 23.53 3.66
N ALA A 303 -14.73 22.82 3.23
CA ALA A 303 -14.70 21.35 3.24
C ALA A 303 -14.68 20.76 4.67
N ALA A 304 -13.98 21.41 5.60
CA ALA A 304 -13.97 21.01 7.01
C ALA A 304 -15.31 21.30 7.71
N ALA A 305 -15.97 22.41 7.39
CA ALA A 305 -17.29 22.77 7.91
C ALA A 305 -18.42 21.87 7.36
N ALA A 306 -18.33 21.43 6.10
CA ALA A 306 -19.25 20.45 5.54
C ALA A 306 -19.11 19.06 6.19
N ALA A 307 -17.89 18.68 6.59
CA ALA A 307 -17.63 17.41 7.28
C ALA A 307 -18.09 17.42 8.75
N SER A 308 -17.98 18.54 9.47
CA SER A 308 -18.48 18.67 10.84
C SER A 308 -20.01 18.72 10.90
N ALA A 309 -20.67 19.36 9.93
CA ALA A 309 -22.12 19.38 9.80
C ALA A 309 -22.69 17.96 9.58
N ALA A 310 -22.08 17.15 8.72
CA ALA A 310 -22.51 15.77 8.48
C ALA A 310 -22.36 14.84 9.71
N THR A 311 -21.37 15.11 10.57
CA THR A 311 -21.11 14.35 11.80
C THR A 311 -22.14 14.68 12.89
N ALA A 312 -22.59 15.93 12.98
CA ALA A 312 -23.62 16.35 13.91
C ALA A 312 -25.01 15.75 13.58
N THR A 313 -25.36 15.65 12.28
CA THR A 313 -26.62 15.06 11.83
C THR A 313 -26.67 13.54 12.05
N ALA A 314 -25.52 12.86 11.92
CA ALA A 314 -25.40 11.43 12.21
C ALA A 314 -25.51 11.11 13.71
N ALA A 315 -24.96 11.97 14.58
CA ALA A 315 -25.09 11.83 16.03
C ALA A 315 -26.54 12.06 16.52
N ALA A 316 -27.26 13.02 15.91
CA ALA A 316 -28.67 13.27 16.22
C ALA A 316 -29.60 12.12 15.75
N ALA A 317 -29.30 11.49 14.61
CA ALA A 317 -30.05 10.33 14.13
C ALA A 317 -29.84 9.07 14.99
N ALA A 318 -28.64 8.86 15.54
CA ALA A 318 -28.35 7.75 16.45
C ALA A 318 -29.07 7.90 17.81
N ALA A 319 -29.20 9.12 18.32
CA ALA A 319 -29.91 9.38 19.58
C ALA A 319 -31.43 9.16 19.48
N ALA A 320 -32.04 9.40 18.31
CA ALA A 320 -33.47 9.17 18.09
C ALA A 320 -33.85 7.68 18.05
N VAL A 321 -32.96 6.82 17.54
CA VAL A 321 -33.20 5.37 17.42
C VAL A 321 -33.19 4.65 18.78
N SER A 322 -32.39 5.12 19.74
CA SER A 322 -32.30 4.55 21.09
C SER A 322 -33.54 4.77 21.97
N SER A 323 -34.54 5.53 21.51
CA SER A 323 -35.75 5.85 22.29
C SER A 323 -36.97 4.97 21.96
N SER A 324 -36.87 3.99 21.04
CA SER A 324 -38.06 3.34 20.44
C SER A 324 -38.18 1.81 20.56
N THR A 325 -37.41 1.13 21.41
CA THR A 325 -37.54 -0.34 21.56
C THR A 325 -37.53 -0.80 23.02
N SER A 326 -38.71 -0.79 23.63
CA SER A 326 -38.99 -1.60 24.83
C SER A 326 -40.46 -2.01 24.90
N SER A 327 -40.83 -3.08 24.17
CA SER A 327 -41.96 -3.97 24.54
C SER A 327 -42.16 -5.06 23.49
N ALA A 328 -41.88 -6.32 23.86
CA ALA A 328 -42.72 -7.51 23.66
C ALA A 328 -41.89 -8.80 23.51
N SER A 329 -42.08 -9.73 24.44
CA SER A 329 -41.55 -11.09 24.43
C SER A 329 -42.63 -12.08 24.88
N SER A 330 -42.81 -13.20 24.16
CA SER A 330 -43.38 -14.52 24.55
C SER A 330 -44.02 -15.18 23.31
N ALA A 331 -43.99 -16.49 23.03
CA ALA A 331 -43.38 -17.66 23.67
C ALA A 331 -43.30 -18.86 22.68
N SER A 332 -42.42 -19.80 23.01
CA SER A 332 -42.30 -21.26 22.71
C SER A 332 -43.16 -21.97 21.65
N SER A 333 -42.54 -22.89 20.88
CA SER A 333 -42.63 -24.37 21.06
C SER A 333 -42.09 -25.17 19.85
N GLN A 334 -41.16 -26.11 20.08
CA GLN A 334 -40.83 -27.29 19.22
C GLN A 334 -41.90 -28.41 19.40
N PRO A 335 -41.92 -29.62 18.74
CA PRO A 335 -40.84 -30.46 18.11
C PRO A 335 -41.33 -31.34 16.88
N PRO A 336 -40.78 -32.51 16.45
CA PRO A 336 -39.39 -32.93 16.10
C PRO A 336 -39.17 -33.96 14.93
N VAL A 337 -37.88 -34.35 14.72
CA VAL A 337 -37.20 -35.57 14.16
C VAL A 337 -37.43 -36.08 12.71
N THR A 338 -36.33 -36.25 11.92
CA THR A 338 -35.66 -37.55 11.53
C THR A 338 -34.71 -37.44 10.30
N GLY A 339 -33.42 -37.74 10.52
CA GLY A 339 -32.65 -38.84 9.89
C GLY A 339 -32.38 -38.93 8.36
N SER A 340 -31.08 -39.01 8.03
CA SER A 340 -30.43 -39.88 7.00
C SER A 340 -29.93 -39.28 5.67
N SER A 341 -28.61 -39.05 5.63
CA SER A 341 -27.57 -39.57 4.72
C SER A 341 -27.73 -39.68 3.17
N ARG A 342 -26.64 -39.22 2.52
CA ARG A 342 -25.95 -39.71 1.29
C ARG A 342 -26.39 -39.20 -0.10
N HIS A 343 -25.36 -38.67 -0.79
CA HIS A 343 -25.07 -38.70 -2.23
C HIS A 343 -26.21 -38.45 -3.23
N ALA A 344 -26.09 -37.39 -4.03
CA ALA A 344 -25.71 -37.49 -5.45
C ALA A 344 -26.16 -36.29 -6.30
N SER A 345 -25.26 -35.92 -7.22
CA SER A 345 -25.52 -35.48 -8.59
C SER A 345 -26.20 -34.14 -8.84
N LEU A 346 -25.34 -33.20 -9.27
CA LEU A 346 -25.57 -32.37 -10.45
C LEU A 346 -26.35 -33.10 -11.55
N THR A 347 -27.41 -32.47 -12.03
CA THR A 347 -27.88 -32.32 -13.42
C THR A 347 -29.41 -32.24 -13.44
N ASN A 348 -29.92 -31.53 -14.45
CA ASN A 348 -31.32 -31.23 -14.74
C ASN A 348 -31.93 -30.06 -13.96
N ARG A 349 -31.92 -28.88 -14.60
CA ARG A 349 -33.06 -28.47 -15.44
C ARG A 349 -32.73 -27.17 -16.18
N LEU A 350 -32.33 -27.32 -17.44
CA LEU A 350 -32.58 -26.32 -18.48
C LEU A 350 -33.60 -26.92 -19.44
N ARG A 351 -34.73 -26.24 -19.56
CA ARG A 351 -35.79 -26.26 -20.59
C ARG A 351 -37.03 -25.69 -19.89
N GLU A 352 -37.81 -24.76 -20.40
CA GLU A 352 -37.94 -24.07 -21.68
C GLU A 352 -39.00 -23.00 -21.38
N SER A 353 -38.90 -21.78 -21.92
CA SER A 353 -40.09 -21.03 -22.36
C SER A 353 -39.67 -19.73 -23.05
N THR A 354 -39.77 -19.75 -24.36
CA THR A 354 -39.91 -18.60 -25.26
C THR A 354 -41.19 -17.81 -24.94
N ALA A 355 -41.13 -16.47 -24.91
CA ALA A 355 -42.15 -15.56 -25.50
C ALA A 355 -41.84 -14.08 -25.19
N SER A 356 -42.26 -13.25 -26.15
CA SER A 356 -42.01 -11.83 -26.39
C SER A 356 -43.07 -10.87 -25.84
N ASN A 357 -42.67 -9.59 -25.74
CA ASN A 357 -43.42 -8.32 -25.78
C ASN A 357 -44.16 -7.75 -24.55
N ASP A 358 -43.69 -6.54 -24.18
CA ASP A 358 -44.40 -5.31 -23.76
C ASP A 358 -45.51 -5.33 -22.70
N CYS A 359 -45.25 -4.67 -21.56
CA CYS A 359 -46.11 -3.59 -21.01
C CYS A 359 -45.50 -2.90 -19.77
N LEU A 360 -45.66 -1.58 -19.71
CA LEU A 360 -45.31 -0.66 -18.61
C LEU A 360 -46.32 -0.77 -17.42
N PRO A 361 -46.30 0.14 -16.42
CA PRO A 361 -45.74 -0.07 -15.08
C PRO A 361 -46.84 -0.26 -14.01
N LEU A 362 -46.55 -0.99 -12.93
CA LEU A 362 -47.43 -1.05 -11.76
C LEU A 362 -46.73 -0.54 -10.50
N SER A 363 -47.44 0.37 -9.86
CA SER A 363 -47.09 1.21 -8.73
C SER A 363 -46.99 0.47 -7.39
N ALA A 364 -46.00 0.91 -6.60
CA ALA A 364 -46.02 1.13 -5.16
C ALA A 364 -46.56 0.02 -4.23
N SER A 365 -45.64 -0.58 -3.48
CA SER A 365 -45.87 -0.82 -2.05
C SER A 365 -44.68 -0.31 -1.24
N SER A 366 -45.03 0.41 -0.18
CA SER A 366 -44.20 1.25 0.66
C SER A 366 -43.22 0.41 1.53
N GLY A 367 -41.95 0.42 1.15
CA GLY A 367 -40.82 0.18 2.04
C GLY A 367 -39.97 1.45 2.08
N ARG A 368 -39.99 2.16 3.21
CA ARG A 368 -39.32 3.44 3.41
C ARG A 368 -37.80 3.27 3.34
N ALA A 369 -37.24 3.33 2.13
CA ALA A 369 -35.81 3.44 1.91
C ALA A 369 -35.34 4.78 2.47
N VAL A 370 -34.49 4.70 3.50
CA VAL A 370 -33.71 5.85 3.97
C VAL A 370 -32.82 6.29 2.81
N PRO A 371 -32.84 7.57 2.39
CA PRO A 371 -31.95 8.01 1.33
C PRO A 371 -30.52 7.96 1.84
N MET A 372 -29.74 6.98 1.36
CA MET A 372 -28.28 7.04 1.44
C MET A 372 -27.84 8.33 0.76
N ALA A 373 -27.30 9.27 1.53
CA ALA A 373 -26.60 10.43 1.01
C ALA A 373 -25.59 9.93 -0.02
N ALA A 374 -25.71 10.44 -1.25
CA ALA A 374 -24.86 10.09 -2.36
C ALA A 374 -23.38 10.12 -1.94
N SER A 375 -22.77 8.94 -1.94
CA SER A 375 -21.33 8.77 -1.82
C SER A 375 -20.65 9.73 -2.79
N SER A 376 -19.95 10.75 -2.28
CA SER A 376 -18.95 11.46 -3.06
C SER A 376 -17.99 10.41 -3.60
N THR A 377 -18.07 10.08 -4.90
CA THR A 377 -17.25 9.05 -5.52
C THR A 377 -15.79 9.33 -5.21
N LEU A 378 -15.18 8.49 -4.37
CA LEU A 378 -13.77 8.56 -4.04
C LEU A 378 -12.98 8.52 -5.34
N LYS A 379 -12.38 9.65 -5.72
CA LYS A 379 -11.60 9.76 -6.95
C LYS A 379 -10.12 9.63 -6.60
N PRO A 380 -9.44 8.57 -7.08
CA PRO A 380 -8.00 8.45 -6.91
C PRO A 380 -7.25 9.58 -7.61
N GLY A 381 -6.11 9.96 -7.02
CA GLY A 381 -5.15 10.90 -7.60
C GLY A 381 -5.42 12.35 -7.25
N LEU A 382 -4.66 13.22 -7.92
CA LEU A 382 -4.91 14.65 -7.98
C LEU A 382 -5.60 15.01 -9.31
N PRO A 383 -6.30 16.15 -9.38
CA PRO A 383 -6.90 16.63 -10.62
C PRO A 383 -5.87 17.17 -11.61
N SER A 384 -4.65 17.51 -11.17
CA SER A 384 -3.57 17.93 -12.05
C SER A 384 -3.09 16.78 -12.94
N PRO A 385 -2.50 17.08 -14.11
CA PRO A 385 -1.90 16.05 -14.95
C PRO A 385 -0.66 15.48 -14.27
N ILE A 386 -0.47 14.16 -14.40
CA ILE A 386 0.74 13.48 -13.94
C ILE A 386 1.91 13.96 -14.83
N PRO A 387 3.05 14.38 -14.26
CA PRO A 387 4.22 14.78 -15.03
C PRO A 387 4.77 13.61 -15.85
N SER A 388 5.48 13.90 -16.93
CA SER A 388 6.20 12.88 -17.69
C SER A 388 7.45 12.39 -16.96
N VAL A 389 7.94 11.19 -17.30
CA VAL A 389 9.21 10.65 -16.74
C VAL A 389 10.39 11.60 -16.99
N LYS A 390 10.42 12.28 -18.14
CA LYS A 390 11.49 13.23 -18.50
C LYS A 390 11.43 14.49 -17.63
N GLU A 391 10.24 15.05 -17.42
CA GLU A 391 10.05 16.20 -16.53
C GLU A 391 10.36 15.83 -15.08
N PHE A 392 9.92 14.65 -14.63
CA PHE A 392 10.24 14.17 -13.30
C PHE A 392 11.76 14.04 -13.09
N ALA A 393 12.46 13.42 -14.04
CA ALA A 393 13.91 13.22 -13.96
C ALA A 393 14.68 14.55 -13.92
N SER A 394 14.23 15.58 -14.63
CA SER A 394 14.88 16.91 -14.58
C SER A 394 14.65 17.59 -13.23
N LEU A 395 13.45 17.48 -12.65
CA LEU A 395 13.13 18.09 -11.35
C LEU A 395 13.82 17.39 -10.18
N MET A 396 14.05 16.08 -10.28
CA MET A 396 14.59 15.24 -9.21
C MET A 396 16.11 15.00 -9.28
N SER A 397 16.82 15.79 -10.10
CA SER A 397 18.28 15.74 -10.14
C SER A 397 18.87 16.20 -8.80
N VAL A 398 19.70 15.35 -8.19
CA VAL A 398 20.26 15.59 -6.85
C VAL A 398 21.14 16.84 -6.86
N GLY A 399 21.00 17.68 -5.83
CA GLY A 399 21.77 18.92 -5.69
C GLY A 399 21.15 20.13 -6.39
N THR A 400 20.06 19.96 -7.13
CA THR A 400 19.31 21.08 -7.72
C THR A 400 18.39 21.76 -6.70
N GLN A 401 18.07 23.04 -6.95
CA GLN A 401 17.08 23.76 -6.13
C GLN A 401 15.68 23.12 -6.23
N THR A 402 15.31 22.60 -7.41
CA THR A 402 14.03 21.90 -7.63
C THR A 402 13.92 20.64 -6.79
N PHE A 403 15.00 19.87 -6.66
CA PHE A 403 15.02 18.70 -5.80
C PHE A 403 14.85 19.10 -4.32
N HIS A 404 15.51 20.17 -3.87
CA HIS A 404 15.34 20.67 -2.50
C HIS A 404 13.90 21.12 -2.24
N GLN A 405 13.27 21.83 -3.19
CA GLN A 405 11.86 22.23 -3.08
C GLN A 405 10.92 21.01 -3.00
N CYS A 406 11.22 19.95 -3.76
CA CYS A 406 10.46 18.70 -3.67
C CYS A 406 10.67 18.01 -2.31
N ALA A 407 11.90 17.96 -1.81
CA ALA A 407 12.19 17.38 -0.48
C ALA A 407 11.45 18.16 0.63
N GLN A 408 11.40 19.48 0.53
CA GLN A 408 10.65 20.33 1.45
C GLN A 408 9.14 20.12 1.34
N ALA A 409 8.59 20.02 0.14
CA ALA A 409 7.17 19.73 -0.05
C ALA A 409 6.80 18.36 0.52
N TYR A 410 7.66 17.35 0.31
CA TYR A 410 7.46 16.01 0.86
C TYR A 410 7.57 16.00 2.40
N SER A 411 8.49 16.77 2.98
CA SER A 411 8.65 16.88 4.44
C SER A 411 7.42 17.51 5.09
N ILE A 412 6.79 18.49 4.46
CA ILE A 412 5.55 19.11 4.96
C ILE A 412 4.40 18.09 5.00
N LEU A 413 4.29 17.21 4.00
CA LEU A 413 3.26 16.16 4.01
C LEU A 413 3.49 15.13 5.12
N LEU A 414 4.75 14.72 5.31
CA LEU A 414 5.14 13.84 6.41
C LEU A 414 4.87 14.50 7.77
N GLU A 415 5.32 15.74 7.96
CA GLU A 415 5.12 16.51 9.18
C GLU A 415 3.64 16.59 9.56
N ARG A 416 2.77 16.87 8.59
CA ARG A 416 1.33 16.95 8.81
C ARG A 416 0.78 15.65 9.41
N LEU A 417 1.14 14.49 8.86
CA LEU A 417 0.66 13.21 9.37
C LEU A 417 1.37 12.77 10.64
N ILE A 418 2.62 13.18 10.88
CA ILE A 418 3.33 12.89 12.13
C ILE A 418 2.67 13.63 13.30
N ARG A 419 2.38 14.93 13.12
CA ARG A 419 1.76 15.79 14.14
C ARG A 419 0.29 15.45 14.38
N ASP A 420 -0.50 15.32 13.32
CA ASP A 420 -1.95 15.15 13.42
C ASP A 420 -2.33 13.67 13.54
N ARG A 421 -2.41 13.18 14.78
CA ARG A 421 -2.77 11.80 15.10
C ARG A 421 -4.21 11.47 14.66
N THR A 422 -5.13 12.41 14.79
CA THR A 422 -6.55 12.23 14.45
C THR A 422 -6.74 12.11 12.95
N LEU A 423 -6.09 12.97 12.17
CA LEU A 423 -6.09 12.89 10.71
C LEU A 423 -5.48 11.57 10.25
N ARG A 424 -4.35 11.17 10.83
CA ARG A 424 -3.68 9.91 10.52
C ARG A 424 -4.59 8.70 10.78
N ALA A 425 -5.25 8.64 11.94
CA ALA A 425 -6.18 7.56 12.28
C ALA A 425 -7.40 7.54 11.34
N THR A 426 -7.98 8.70 11.05
CA THR A 426 -9.13 8.82 10.15
C THR A 426 -8.78 8.39 8.72
N MET A 427 -7.62 8.82 8.21
CA MET A 427 -7.14 8.41 6.90
C MET A 427 -6.82 6.91 6.86
N GLY A 428 -6.25 6.36 7.94
CA GLY A 428 -5.97 4.93 8.07
C GLY A 428 -7.22 4.06 8.01
N GLN A 429 -8.29 4.45 8.72
CA GLN A 429 -9.58 3.76 8.64
C GLN A 429 -10.17 3.79 7.23
N ARG A 430 -10.13 4.95 6.58
CA ARG A 430 -10.59 5.10 5.19
C ARG A 430 -9.73 4.31 4.20
N ALA A 431 -8.42 4.25 4.44
CA ALA A 431 -7.49 3.45 3.67
C ALA A 431 -7.82 1.95 3.75
N GLN A 432 -8.07 1.44 4.96
CA GLN A 432 -8.48 0.06 5.19
C GLN A 432 -9.80 -0.26 4.48
N GLN A 433 -10.81 0.60 4.64
CA GLN A 433 -12.12 0.42 3.97
C GLN A 433 -12.00 0.49 2.44
N TYR A 434 -11.10 1.32 1.92
CA TYR A 434 -10.85 1.37 0.48
C TYR A 434 -10.16 0.09 -0.02
N ALA A 435 -9.20 -0.44 0.74
CA ALA A 435 -8.48 -1.66 0.39
C ALA A 435 -9.32 -2.94 0.55
N SER A 436 -10.31 -2.97 1.46
CA SER A 436 -11.19 -4.13 1.64
C SER A 436 -12.02 -4.45 0.40
N ASN A 437 -12.22 -3.49 -0.50
CA ASN A 437 -12.93 -3.66 -1.78
C ASN A 437 -11.97 -3.99 -2.94
N LYS A 438 -10.72 -4.35 -2.64
CA LYS A 438 -9.69 -4.69 -3.62
C LYS A 438 -9.02 -6.01 -3.24
N THR A 439 -9.82 -7.06 -3.14
CA THR A 439 -9.28 -8.37 -2.76
C THR A 439 -8.57 -9.03 -3.94
N TRP A 440 -7.70 -10.00 -3.65
CA TRP A 440 -7.09 -10.83 -4.68
C TRP A 440 -8.14 -11.57 -5.52
N TRP A 441 -9.24 -11.99 -4.89
CA TRP A 441 -10.37 -12.64 -5.56
C TRP A 441 -11.03 -11.71 -6.59
N ASP A 442 -11.36 -10.48 -6.20
CA ASP A 442 -11.97 -9.50 -7.10
C ASP A 442 -11.04 -9.19 -8.29
N ALA A 443 -9.73 -9.10 -8.01
CA ALA A 443 -8.74 -8.86 -9.05
C ALA A 443 -8.65 -10.02 -10.05
N MET A 444 -8.74 -11.28 -9.57
CA MET A 444 -8.69 -12.47 -10.44
C MET A 444 -10.01 -12.75 -11.16
N GLU A 445 -11.12 -12.19 -10.70
CA GLU A 445 -12.40 -12.30 -11.41
C GLU A 445 -12.41 -11.51 -12.73
N ALA A 446 -11.68 -10.39 -12.80
CA ALA A 446 -11.60 -9.55 -13.99
C ALA A 446 -11.12 -10.29 -15.27
N PRO A 447 -10.01 -11.05 -15.26
CA PRO A 447 -9.61 -11.84 -16.42
C PRO A 447 -10.61 -12.95 -16.75
N VAL A 448 -11.24 -13.58 -15.76
CA VAL A 448 -12.27 -14.62 -15.98
C VAL A 448 -13.47 -14.03 -16.75
N ARG A 449 -14.01 -12.90 -16.28
CA ARG A 449 -15.09 -12.19 -16.98
C ARG A 449 -14.67 -11.77 -18.39
N GLY A 450 -13.42 -11.34 -18.58
CA GLY A 450 -12.94 -11.02 -19.92
C GLY A 450 -12.85 -12.22 -20.86
N TYR A 451 -12.53 -13.41 -20.34
CA TYR A 451 -12.62 -14.65 -21.12
C TYR A 451 -14.07 -14.97 -21.50
N GLU A 452 -15.00 -14.86 -20.55
CA GLU A 452 -16.44 -15.07 -20.80
C GLU A 452 -16.97 -14.11 -21.87
N GLU A 453 -16.61 -12.83 -21.79
CA GLU A 453 -16.97 -11.82 -22.79
C GLU A 453 -16.38 -12.14 -24.17
N ALA A 454 -15.13 -12.58 -24.22
CA ALA A 454 -14.47 -12.97 -25.48
C ALA A 454 -15.14 -14.19 -26.11
N ILE A 455 -15.48 -15.21 -25.31
CA ILE A 455 -16.21 -16.41 -25.77
C ILE A 455 -17.60 -16.02 -26.28
N ALA A 456 -18.32 -15.18 -25.54
CA ALA A 456 -19.65 -14.71 -25.90
C ALA A 456 -19.62 -13.93 -27.23
N ARG A 457 -18.63 -13.05 -27.45
CA ARG A 457 -18.46 -12.31 -28.72
C ARG A 457 -18.09 -13.21 -29.88
N ALA A 458 -17.28 -14.23 -29.65
CA ALA A 458 -16.90 -15.19 -30.67
C ALA A 458 -18.07 -16.11 -31.08
N GLY A 459 -19.18 -16.12 -30.31
CA GLY A 459 -20.32 -17.00 -30.55
C GLY A 459 -19.97 -18.49 -30.43
N GLN A 460 -18.86 -18.81 -29.76
CA GLN A 460 -18.35 -20.17 -29.67
C GLN A 460 -19.03 -20.90 -28.51
N THR A 461 -19.72 -21.99 -28.83
CA THR A 461 -20.14 -23.03 -27.89
C THR A 461 -18.91 -23.78 -27.37
N ASN A 462 -19.02 -24.52 -26.26
CA ASN A 462 -17.96 -25.40 -25.77
C ASN A 462 -17.44 -26.31 -26.89
N LEU A 463 -16.31 -25.93 -27.50
CA LEU A 463 -15.65 -26.68 -28.55
C LEU A 463 -15.08 -27.95 -27.92
N THR A 464 -15.20 -29.06 -28.63
CA THR A 464 -14.47 -30.29 -28.28
C THR A 464 -12.96 -30.07 -28.45
N ASP A 465 -12.13 -30.87 -27.76
CA ASP A 465 -10.67 -30.75 -27.85
C ASP A 465 -10.17 -30.82 -29.30
N ALA A 466 -10.79 -31.67 -30.13
CA ALA A 466 -10.47 -31.81 -31.55
C ALA A 466 -10.80 -30.54 -32.36
N GLU A 467 -11.94 -29.90 -32.11
CA GLU A 467 -12.33 -28.65 -32.78
C GLU A 467 -11.43 -27.49 -32.34
N LEU A 468 -11.08 -27.45 -31.05
CA LEU A 468 -10.14 -26.47 -30.49
C LEU A 468 -8.76 -26.60 -31.14
N GLU A 469 -8.29 -27.84 -31.33
CA GLU A 469 -6.99 -28.14 -31.95
C GLU A 469 -6.99 -27.84 -33.45
N ALA A 470 -8.10 -28.10 -34.15
CA ALA A 470 -8.29 -27.69 -35.54
C ALA A 470 -8.26 -26.15 -35.70
N LEU A 471 -8.95 -25.42 -34.81
CA LEU A 471 -8.92 -23.96 -34.76
C LEU A 471 -7.52 -23.41 -34.50
N ARG A 472 -6.80 -23.97 -33.51
CA ARG A 472 -5.40 -23.60 -33.22
C ARG A 472 -4.50 -23.84 -34.42
N ASN A 473 -4.67 -24.95 -35.13
CA ASN A 473 -3.89 -25.27 -36.32
C ASN A 473 -4.21 -24.33 -37.49
N ALA A 474 -5.46 -23.91 -37.66
CA ALA A 474 -5.84 -22.90 -38.63
C ALA A 474 -5.21 -21.54 -38.29
N GLN A 475 -5.26 -21.11 -37.03
CA GLN A 475 -4.65 -19.86 -36.56
C GLN A 475 -3.11 -19.87 -36.69
N ARG A 476 -2.44 -20.99 -36.38
CA ARG A 476 -0.98 -21.14 -36.53
C ARG A 476 -0.50 -20.93 -37.97
N LYS A 477 -1.29 -21.31 -38.97
CA LYS A 477 -0.95 -21.09 -40.39
C LYS A 477 -0.92 -19.61 -40.77
N ILE A 478 -1.69 -18.79 -40.08
CA ILE A 478 -1.86 -17.35 -40.34
C ILE A 478 -1.10 -16.51 -39.28
N ALA A 479 -0.48 -17.15 -38.29
CA ALA A 479 0.14 -16.47 -37.16
C ALA A 479 1.31 -15.55 -37.61
N PRO A 480 1.24 -14.24 -37.35
CA PRO A 480 2.19 -13.28 -37.93
C PRO A 480 3.59 -13.33 -37.32
N LEU A 481 3.81 -14.02 -36.19
CA LEU A 481 5.09 -14.07 -35.47
C LEU A 481 5.66 -15.48 -35.25
N SER A 482 4.82 -16.51 -35.37
CA SER A 482 5.21 -17.91 -35.22
C SER A 482 4.77 -18.76 -36.41
N GLY A 483 4.23 -18.12 -37.44
CA GLY A 483 3.79 -18.78 -38.66
C GLY A 483 4.96 -19.12 -39.58
N PRO A 484 4.68 -19.95 -40.61
CA PRO A 484 5.71 -20.48 -41.51
C PRO A 484 6.53 -19.37 -42.19
N ILE A 485 5.91 -18.22 -42.51
CA ILE A 485 6.59 -17.08 -43.14
C ILE A 485 7.72 -16.54 -42.26
N VAL A 486 7.47 -16.34 -40.95
CA VAL A 486 8.50 -15.84 -40.03
C VAL A 486 9.58 -16.88 -39.82
N THR A 487 9.21 -18.15 -39.72
CA THR A 487 10.18 -19.25 -39.66
C THR A 487 11.08 -19.25 -40.89
N THR A 488 10.53 -19.06 -42.10
CA THR A 488 11.31 -18.96 -43.34
C THR A 488 12.22 -17.74 -43.33
N ILE A 489 11.76 -16.57 -42.90
CA ILE A 489 12.58 -15.36 -42.80
C ILE A 489 13.75 -15.55 -41.81
N VAL A 490 13.49 -16.17 -40.65
CA VAL A 490 14.54 -16.48 -39.66
C VAL A 490 15.55 -17.48 -40.23
N ILE A 491 15.09 -18.53 -40.92
CA ILE A 491 15.97 -19.50 -41.59
C ILE A 491 16.82 -18.80 -42.66
N LEU A 492 16.23 -17.94 -43.48
CA LEU A 492 16.95 -17.17 -44.50
C LEU A 492 17.97 -16.21 -43.88
N TYR A 493 17.61 -15.55 -42.78
CA TYR A 493 18.52 -14.68 -42.04
C TYR A 493 19.70 -15.46 -41.46
N LEU A 494 19.44 -16.61 -40.83
CA LEU A 494 20.50 -17.49 -40.32
C LEU A 494 21.39 -18.03 -41.45
N ALA A 495 20.80 -18.45 -42.57
CA ALA A 495 21.55 -18.90 -43.74
C ALA A 495 22.41 -17.79 -44.34
N PHE A 496 21.88 -16.57 -44.44
CA PHE A 496 22.62 -15.39 -44.88
C PHE A 496 23.76 -15.05 -43.91
N PHE A 497 23.51 -15.10 -42.60
CA PHE A 497 24.51 -14.86 -41.58
C PHE A 497 25.65 -15.89 -41.64
N VAL A 498 25.32 -17.17 -41.81
CA VAL A 498 26.32 -18.24 -42.00
C VAL A 498 27.12 -18.02 -43.28
N LEU A 499 26.46 -17.71 -44.40
CA LEU A 499 27.13 -17.39 -45.66
C LEU A 499 28.10 -16.21 -45.52
N LEU A 500 27.64 -15.12 -44.89
CA LEU A 500 28.45 -13.94 -44.64
C LEU A 500 29.66 -14.26 -43.75
N TRP A 501 29.45 -15.06 -42.69
CA TRP A 501 30.50 -15.54 -41.79
C TRP A 501 31.55 -16.38 -42.52
N THR A 502 31.12 -17.29 -43.40
CA THR A 502 32.04 -18.13 -44.20
C THR A 502 32.79 -17.38 -45.31
N TYR A 503 32.36 -16.17 -45.66
CA TYR A 503 32.96 -15.38 -46.74
C TYR A 503 33.88 -14.25 -46.20
N LEU A 504 33.68 -13.84 -44.94
CA LEU A 504 34.48 -12.80 -44.26
C LEU A 504 35.57 -13.36 -43.33
N LEU A 505 35.50 -14.63 -42.94
CA LEU A 505 36.59 -15.42 -42.34
C LEU A 505 37.22 -16.31 -43.41
#